data_AF-A0A444YQ66-F1
#
_entry.id   AF-A0A444YQ66-F1
#
_cell.length_a   1.000
_cell.length_b   1.000
_cell.length_c   1.000
_cell.angle_alpha   90.00
_cell.angle_beta   90.00
_cell.angle_gamma   90.00
#
_symmetry.space_group_name_H-M   'P 1'
#
loop_
_entity.id
_entity.type
_entity.pdbx_description
1 polymer ?
#
loop_
_entity_poly.entity_id
_entity_poly.type
_entity_poly.pdbx_seq_one_letter_code
_entity_poly.pdbx_strand_id
1 'polypeptide(L)'
;MVQASPFSSLEHATSFARDLWFNKSPIQSWLDVFSAHLHIDQAAKFAPGPIMLELEQFKRKYHRKFGFVFITSTDKKLSHQILEEVKTRYENPLSVEIDITSREEFILIERKLARLWDRLIQENVQETLEESGEVVQDSMEEDDVVNDDSSEEVVSTVNNTSKLTFDLNILP
;
A
#
# COMPACT_ATOMS: atom_id res chain seq x y z
N MET A 1 -1.64 -8.65 12.66
CA MET A 1 -2.68 -7.89 11.93
C MET A 1 -3.99 -8.65 11.91
N VAL A 2 -4.04 -9.89 11.40
CA VAL A 2 -5.18 -10.83 11.45
C VAL A 2 -5.99 -10.80 12.75
N GLN A 3 -5.33 -10.96 13.91
CA GLN A 3 -6.02 -10.97 15.21
C GLN A 3 -6.58 -9.60 15.65
N ALA A 4 -6.15 -8.50 15.03
CA ALA A 4 -6.63 -7.14 15.32
C ALA A 4 -7.71 -6.69 14.31
N SER A 5 -8.03 -7.56 13.36
CA SER A 5 -9.12 -7.41 12.42
C SER A 5 -10.47 -7.52 13.15
N PRO A 6 -11.54 -6.82 12.70
CA PRO A 6 -11.60 -5.95 11.53
C PRO A 6 -11.04 -4.53 11.75
N PHE A 7 -10.53 -3.92 10.68
CA PHE A 7 -10.10 -2.52 10.68
C PHE A 7 -11.20 -1.62 10.12
N SER A 8 -11.39 -0.45 10.73
CA SER A 8 -12.45 0.50 10.36
C SER A 8 -12.07 1.47 9.23
N SER A 9 -10.78 1.59 8.91
CA SER A 9 -10.27 2.49 7.87
C SER A 9 -8.83 2.12 7.52
N LEU A 10 -8.36 2.58 6.35
CA LEU A 10 -6.94 2.47 5.96
C LEU A 10 -6.04 3.12 7.01
N GLU A 11 -6.46 4.25 7.59
CA GLU A 11 -5.73 4.95 8.65
C GLU A 11 -5.61 4.10 9.92
N HIS A 12 -6.68 3.41 10.33
CA HIS A 12 -6.65 2.51 11.48
C HIS A 12 -5.70 1.33 11.22
N ALA A 13 -5.81 0.66 10.07
CA ALA A 13 -4.92 -0.44 9.69
C ALA A 13 -3.45 0.00 9.62
N THR A 14 -3.18 1.16 9.02
CA THR A 14 -1.83 1.73 8.89
C THR A 14 -1.25 2.12 10.24
N SER A 15 -2.04 2.75 11.11
CA SER A 15 -1.59 3.12 12.46
C SER A 15 -1.29 1.89 13.32
N PHE A 16 -2.11 0.85 13.23
CA PHE A 16 -1.85 -0.44 13.89
C PHE A 16 -0.56 -1.08 13.36
N ALA A 17 -0.37 -1.10 12.04
CA ALA A 17 0.85 -1.64 11.42
C ALA A 17 2.10 -0.85 11.83
N ARG A 18 2.00 0.48 11.94
CA ARG A 18 3.09 1.37 12.38
C ARG A 18 3.54 1.05 13.80
N ASP A 19 2.59 0.95 14.72
CA ASP A 19 2.87 0.59 16.11
C ASP A 19 3.49 -0.81 16.21
N LEU A 20 2.95 -1.77 15.46
CA LEU A 20 3.52 -3.11 15.40
C LEU A 20 4.96 -3.10 14.90
N TRP A 21 5.23 -2.39 13.80
CA TRP A 21 6.54 -2.34 13.17
C TRP A 21 7.60 -1.64 14.03
N PHE A 22 7.30 -0.44 14.55
CA PHE A 22 8.32 0.38 15.23
C PHE A 22 8.43 0.13 16.73
N ASN A 23 7.34 -0.30 17.41
CA ASN A 23 7.32 -0.39 18.86
C ASN A 23 7.26 -1.82 19.40
N LYS A 24 6.67 -2.75 18.64
CA LYS A 24 6.42 -4.12 19.12
C LYS A 24 7.28 -5.18 18.43
N SER A 25 7.82 -4.90 17.25
CA SER A 25 8.66 -5.83 16.50
C SER A 25 10.12 -5.72 16.98
N PRO A 26 10.79 -6.85 17.29
CA PRO A 26 12.22 -6.82 17.56
C PRO A 26 13.01 -6.56 16.27
N ILE A 27 14.24 -6.07 16.42
CA ILE A 27 15.16 -5.80 15.29
C ILE A 27 15.32 -7.02 14.38
N GLN A 28 15.32 -8.24 14.93
CA GLN A 28 15.43 -9.46 14.13
C GLN A 28 14.29 -9.58 13.11
N SER A 29 13.06 -9.22 13.48
CA SER A 29 11.92 -9.24 12.55
C SER A 29 12.11 -8.25 11.41
N TRP A 30 12.77 -7.11 11.63
CA TRP A 30 13.13 -6.21 10.55
C TRP A 30 14.14 -6.84 9.60
N LEU A 31 15.21 -7.44 10.14
CA LEU A 31 16.26 -8.09 9.35
C LEU A 31 15.74 -9.26 8.50
N ASP A 32 14.81 -10.04 9.05
CA ASP A 32 14.15 -11.14 8.34
C ASP A 32 13.35 -10.61 7.14
N VAL A 33 12.61 -9.51 7.32
CA VAL A 33 11.88 -8.84 6.24
C VAL A 33 12.84 -8.24 5.21
N PHE A 34 13.92 -7.59 5.67
CA PHE A 34 14.90 -6.98 4.76
C PHE A 34 15.47 -8.03 3.80
N SER A 35 15.77 -9.22 4.31
CA SER A 35 16.37 -10.31 3.54
C SER A 35 15.51 -10.80 2.37
N ALA A 36 14.21 -10.50 2.35
CA ALA A 36 13.31 -10.84 1.26
C ALA A 36 13.40 -9.87 0.06
N HIS A 37 14.10 -8.74 0.19
CA HIS A 37 14.12 -7.69 -0.83
C HIS A 37 15.24 -7.84 -1.86
N LEU A 38 14.91 -7.43 -3.08
CA LEU A 38 15.80 -7.45 -4.25
C LEU A 38 15.88 -6.06 -4.91
N HIS A 39 15.94 -4.98 -4.11
CA HIS A 39 15.80 -3.62 -4.63
C HIS A 39 16.89 -3.21 -5.62
N ILE A 40 18.17 -3.43 -5.27
CA ILE A 40 19.26 -3.13 -6.20
C ILE A 40 19.17 -4.02 -7.46
N ASP A 41 18.89 -5.31 -7.31
CA ASP A 41 18.74 -6.22 -8.45
C ASP A 41 17.64 -5.78 -9.42
N GLN A 42 16.52 -5.27 -8.88
CA GLN A 42 15.43 -4.78 -9.70
C GLN A 42 15.75 -3.44 -10.34
N ALA A 43 16.45 -2.54 -9.64
CA ALA A 43 16.90 -1.26 -10.21
C ALA A 43 17.94 -1.46 -11.32
N ALA A 44 18.86 -2.40 -11.15
CA ALA A 44 19.90 -2.74 -12.12
C ALA A 44 19.33 -3.15 -13.49
N LYS A 45 18.16 -3.81 -13.52
CA LYS A 45 17.46 -4.19 -14.77
C LYS A 45 17.03 -3.00 -15.63
N PHE A 46 16.81 -1.84 -15.01
CA PHE A 46 16.39 -0.61 -15.70
C PHE A 46 17.56 0.37 -15.89
N ALA A 47 18.75 0.03 -15.40
CA ALA A 47 19.90 0.93 -15.38
C ALA A 47 20.72 0.85 -16.67
N PRO A 48 21.25 1.98 -17.18
CA PRO A 48 22.32 1.97 -18.18
C PRO A 48 23.54 1.20 -17.68
N GLY A 49 24.31 0.60 -18.59
CA GLY A 49 25.45 -0.28 -18.26
C GLY A 49 26.40 0.23 -17.17
N PRO A 50 26.91 1.49 -17.24
CA PRO A 50 27.77 2.03 -16.18
C PRO A 50 27.11 2.10 -14.81
N ILE A 51 25.86 2.58 -14.74
CA ILE A 51 25.09 2.70 -13.49
C ILE A 51 24.78 1.31 -12.91
N MET A 52 24.41 0.35 -13.77
CA MET A 52 24.19 -1.04 -13.39
C MET A 52 25.43 -1.64 -12.71
N LEU A 53 26.62 -1.44 -13.30
CA LEU A 53 27.86 -1.96 -12.73
C LEU A 53 28.18 -1.35 -11.36
N GLU A 54 27.96 -0.05 -11.18
CA GLU A 54 28.15 0.61 -9.89
C GLU A 54 27.14 0.13 -8.84
N LEU A 55 25.87 -0.03 -9.21
CA LEU A 55 24.84 -0.59 -8.33
C LEU A 55 25.24 -2.00 -7.85
N GLU A 56 25.73 -2.88 -8.72
CA GLU A 56 26.19 -4.23 -8.35
C GLU A 56 27.45 -4.22 -7.47
N GLN A 57 28.32 -3.23 -7.63
CA GLN A 57 29.44 -3.03 -6.71
C GLN A 57 28.95 -2.58 -5.33
N PHE A 58 28.06 -1.59 -5.28
CA PHE A 58 27.52 -1.08 -4.02
C PHE A 58 26.64 -2.10 -3.30
N LYS A 59 25.88 -2.93 -4.01
CA LYS A 59 25.15 -4.06 -3.42
C LYS A 59 26.06 -4.93 -2.55
N ARG A 60 27.22 -5.33 -3.10
CA ARG A 60 28.19 -6.17 -2.39
C ARG A 60 28.86 -5.41 -1.24
N LYS A 61 29.24 -4.14 -1.45
CA LYS A 61 29.87 -3.30 -0.42
C LYS A 61 28.91 -3.07 0.76
N TYR A 62 27.68 -2.67 0.46
CA TYR A 62 26.64 -2.38 1.43
C TYR A 62 26.33 -3.61 2.29
N HIS A 63 26.05 -4.75 1.65
CA HIS A 63 25.79 -5.99 2.39
C HIS A 63 26.97 -6.41 3.27
N ARG A 64 28.21 -6.26 2.76
CA ARG A 64 29.41 -6.57 3.56
C ARG A 64 29.55 -5.66 4.77
N LYS A 65 29.20 -4.37 4.64
CA LYS A 65 29.32 -3.39 5.73
C LYS A 65 28.23 -3.55 6.78
N PHE A 66 26.97 -3.65 6.36
CA PHE A 66 25.83 -3.56 7.26
C PHE A 66 25.22 -4.93 7.62
N GLY A 67 25.49 -5.98 6.86
CA GLY A 67 24.96 -7.31 7.10
C GLY A 67 23.53 -7.54 6.60
N PHE A 68 22.93 -6.58 5.90
CA PHE A 68 21.61 -6.69 5.26
C PHE A 68 21.59 -5.99 3.90
N VAL A 69 20.53 -6.22 3.12
CA VAL A 69 20.37 -5.65 1.77
C VAL A 69 19.94 -4.19 1.81
N PHE A 70 20.30 -3.41 0.78
CA PHE A 70 19.87 -2.01 0.68
C PHE A 70 18.38 -1.92 0.33
N ILE A 71 17.64 -1.09 1.07
CA ILE A 71 16.21 -0.83 0.87
C ILE A 71 15.99 0.67 0.77
N THR A 72 15.17 1.06 -0.21
CA THR A 72 14.76 2.43 -0.50
C THR A 72 13.35 2.41 -1.05
N SER A 73 12.53 3.40 -0.72
CA SER A 73 11.20 3.58 -1.31
C SER A 73 11.23 4.28 -2.68
N THR A 74 12.40 4.65 -3.18
CA THR A 74 12.60 5.24 -4.51
C THR A 74 12.18 4.27 -5.62
N ASP A 75 11.58 4.81 -6.69
CA ASP A 75 11.16 4.01 -7.83
C ASP A 75 12.37 3.32 -8.49
N LYS A 76 12.25 2.01 -8.73
CA LYS A 76 13.32 1.16 -9.30
C LYS A 76 13.78 1.62 -10.68
N LYS A 77 12.95 2.35 -11.42
CA LYS A 77 13.30 2.95 -12.72
C LYS A 77 14.24 4.15 -12.57
N LEU A 78 14.31 4.76 -11.38
CA LEU A 78 15.19 5.90 -11.07
C LEU A 78 16.55 5.40 -10.55
N SER A 79 17.18 4.53 -11.32
CA SER A 79 18.44 3.84 -10.95
C SER A 79 19.58 4.80 -10.57
N HIS A 80 19.66 5.98 -11.20
CA HIS A 80 20.62 7.02 -10.82
C HIS A 80 20.39 7.54 -9.40
N GLN A 81 19.13 7.82 -9.03
CA GLN A 81 18.82 8.31 -7.68
C GLN A 81 19.12 7.24 -6.63
N ILE A 82 18.77 5.99 -6.91
CA ILE A 82 19.10 4.84 -6.05
C ILE A 82 20.61 4.71 -5.86
N LEU A 83 21.40 4.94 -6.91
CA LEU A 83 22.86 4.90 -6.84
C LEU A 83 23.42 6.01 -5.92
N GLU A 84 22.90 7.23 -6.03
CA GLU A 84 23.31 8.35 -5.17
C GLU A 84 22.90 8.14 -3.71
N GLU A 85 21.70 7.60 -3.48
CA GLU A 85 21.24 7.22 -2.14
C GLU A 85 22.14 6.17 -1.51
N VAL A 86 22.45 5.06 -2.21
CA VAL A 86 23.29 4.00 -1.65
C VAL A 86 24.71 4.50 -1.40
N LYS A 87 25.26 5.37 -2.26
CA LYS A 87 26.56 6.02 -2.03
C LYS A 87 26.55 6.87 -0.76
N THR A 88 25.53 7.70 -0.60
CA THR A 88 25.39 8.59 0.56
C THR A 88 25.19 7.79 1.85
N ARG A 89 24.26 6.84 1.83
CA ARG A 89 23.91 5.99 2.98
C ARG A 89 25.02 5.00 3.34
N TYR A 90 25.89 4.65 2.39
CA TYR A 90 27.05 3.84 2.68
C TYR A 90 27.99 4.50 3.71
N GLU A 91 27.99 5.83 3.86
CA GLU A 91 28.82 6.51 4.86
C GLU A 91 28.23 6.49 6.28
N ASN A 92 26.96 6.08 6.43
CA ASN A 92 26.29 6.06 7.73
C ASN A 92 26.90 5.03 8.71
N PRO A 93 26.80 5.28 10.02
CA PRO A 93 27.00 4.25 11.03
C PRO A 93 25.82 3.26 11.02
N LEU A 94 26.07 2.01 11.44
CA LEU A 94 25.09 0.92 11.41
C LEU A 94 23.78 1.27 12.14
N SER A 95 23.85 1.93 13.30
CA SER A 95 22.67 2.30 14.10
C SER A 95 21.76 3.28 13.37
N VAL A 96 22.33 4.22 12.61
CA VAL A 96 21.54 5.17 11.80
C VAL A 96 20.97 4.46 10.58
N GLU A 97 21.77 3.62 9.94
CA GLU A 97 21.37 2.96 8.69
C GLU A 97 20.26 1.95 8.89
N ILE A 98 20.27 1.20 9.99
CA ILE A 98 19.19 0.25 10.30
C ILE A 98 17.86 0.98 10.56
N ASP A 99 17.89 2.14 11.22
CA ASP A 99 16.70 2.97 11.46
C ASP A 99 16.15 3.55 10.15
N ILE A 100 17.02 4.04 9.26
CA ILE A 100 16.62 4.53 7.93
C ILE A 100 16.00 3.38 7.12
N THR A 101 16.65 2.22 7.10
CA THR A 101 16.18 1.05 6.35
C THR A 101 14.82 0.57 6.86
N SER A 102 14.61 0.59 8.18
CA SER A 102 13.31 0.27 8.80
C SER A 102 12.21 1.24 8.37
N ARG A 103 12.52 2.54 8.23
CA ARG A 103 11.56 3.55 7.74
C ARG A 103 11.24 3.37 6.26
N GLU A 104 12.25 3.11 5.43
CA GLU A 104 12.04 2.82 4.01
C GLU A 104 11.17 1.60 3.80
N GLU A 105 11.41 0.53 4.58
CA GLU A 105 10.58 -0.67 4.54
C GLU A 105 9.13 -0.36 4.94
N PHE A 106 8.93 0.46 5.97
CA PHE A 106 7.59 0.84 6.39
C PHE A 106 6.83 1.62 5.31
N ILE A 107 7.50 2.51 4.57
CA ILE A 107 6.88 3.19 3.41
C ILE A 107 6.41 2.18 2.36
N LEU A 108 7.17 1.09 2.14
CA LEU A 108 6.75 0.01 1.24
C LEU A 108 5.55 -0.77 1.80
N ILE A 109 5.50 -1.01 3.10
CA ILE A 109 4.36 -1.64 3.79
C ILE A 109 3.11 -0.76 3.65
N GLU A 110 3.21 0.55 3.92
CA GLU A 110 2.10 1.50 3.78
C GLU A 110 1.52 1.50 2.36
N ARG A 111 2.39 1.53 1.33
CA ARG A 111 1.94 1.47 -0.07
C ARG A 111 1.25 0.15 -0.42
N LYS A 112 1.71 -0.97 0.14
CA LYS A 112 1.05 -2.28 -0.03
C LYS A 112 -0.32 -2.31 0.66
N LEU A 113 -0.43 -1.74 1.86
CA LEU A 113 -1.69 -1.62 2.59
C LEU A 113 -2.70 -0.77 1.83
N ALA A 114 -2.29 0.39 1.31
CA ALA A 114 -3.15 1.25 0.50
C ALA A 114 -3.71 0.50 -0.72
N ARG A 115 -2.85 -0.20 -1.48
CA ARG A 115 -3.27 -1.00 -2.64
C ARG A 115 -4.20 -2.14 -2.29
N LEU A 116 -3.99 -2.79 -1.14
CA LEU A 116 -4.90 -3.84 -0.65
C LEU A 116 -6.27 -3.25 -0.29
N TRP A 117 -6.27 -2.09 0.36
CA TRP A 117 -7.48 -1.39 0.76
C TRP A 117 -8.30 -0.92 -0.44
N ASP A 118 -7.64 -0.36 -1.47
CA ASP A 118 -8.29 0.05 -2.71
C ASP A 118 -8.99 -1.14 -3.39
N ARG A 119 -8.34 -2.32 -3.43
CA ARG A 119 -8.94 -3.54 -3.99
C ARG A 119 -10.17 -3.99 -3.21
N LEU A 120 -10.09 -4.00 -1.88
CA LEU A 120 -11.21 -4.37 -1.02
C LEU A 120 -12.43 -3.45 -1.23
N ILE A 121 -12.21 -2.14 -1.45
CA ILE A 121 -13.30 -1.21 -1.76
C ILE A 121 -13.94 -1.56 -3.12
N GLN A 122 -13.12 -1.86 -4.15
CA GLN A 122 -13.64 -2.20 -5.48
C GLN A 122 -14.44 -3.50 -5.49
N GLU A 123 -13.96 -4.53 -4.78
CA GLU A 123 -14.64 -5.82 -4.67
C GLU A 123 -16.00 -5.68 -3.96
N ASN A 124 -16.07 -4.92 -2.87
CA ASN A 124 -17.32 -4.67 -2.15
C ASN A 124 -18.34 -3.87 -2.97
N VAL A 125 -17.90 -2.94 -3.83
CA VAL A 125 -18.79 -2.19 -4.73
C VAL A 125 -19.42 -3.10 -5.78
N GLN A 126 -18.66 -4.09 -6.29
CA GLN A 126 -19.19 -5.07 -7.23
C GLN A 126 -20.20 -6.02 -6.57
N GLU A 127 -19.89 -6.50 -5.36
CA GLU A 127 -20.76 -7.42 -4.61
C GLU A 127 -22.09 -6.76 -4.21
N THR A 128 -22.05 -5.50 -3.74
CA THR A 128 -23.27 -4.74 -3.41
C THR A 128 -24.12 -4.38 -4.63
N LEU A 129 -23.52 -4.22 -5.82
CA LEU A 129 -24.25 -3.97 -7.07
C LEU A 129 -24.93 -5.25 -7.60
N GLU A 130 -24.30 -6.42 -7.41
CA GLU A 130 -24.89 -7.71 -7.76
C GLU A 130 -25.98 -8.14 -6.76
N GLU A 131 -25.84 -7.80 -5.48
CA GLU A 131 -26.88 -8.06 -4.46
C GLU A 131 -28.12 -7.14 -4.63
N SER A 132 -27.96 -5.94 -5.19
CA SER A 132 -29.07 -5.03 -5.50
C SER A 132 -29.80 -5.37 -6.81
N GLY A 133 -29.42 -6.44 -7.51
CA GLY A 133 -29.91 -6.83 -8.84
C GLY A 133 -31.22 -7.64 -8.89
N GLU A 134 -31.98 -7.74 -7.79
CA GLU A 134 -33.32 -8.35 -7.81
C GLU A 134 -34.41 -7.26 -7.86
N VAL A 135 -34.54 -6.61 -9.03
CA VAL A 135 -35.79 -5.90 -9.38
C VAL A 135 -36.47 -6.72 -10.47
N VAL A 136 -37.37 -7.59 -10.02
CA VAL A 136 -38.40 -8.21 -10.87
C VAL A 136 -39.21 -7.06 -11.48
N GLN A 137 -39.01 -6.81 -12.78
CA GLN A 137 -39.94 -6.01 -13.56
C GLN A 137 -41.22 -6.82 -13.72
N ASP A 138 -42.20 -6.56 -12.85
CA ASP A 138 -43.58 -6.95 -13.14
C ASP A 138 -44.21 -5.83 -13.96
N SER A 139 -44.52 -6.20 -15.20
CA SER A 139 -45.00 -5.32 -16.25
C SER A 139 -46.51 -5.38 -16.26
N MET A 140 -47.19 -4.27 -15.95
CA MET A 140 -48.57 -4.02 -16.38
C MET A 140 -48.72 -2.52 -16.69
N GLU A 141 -49.00 -2.23 -17.97
CA GLU A 141 -49.58 -0.98 -18.49
C GLU A 141 -50.98 -0.80 -17.84
N GLU A 142 -51.68 0.34 -17.72
CA GLU A 142 -51.86 1.60 -18.46
C GLU A 142 -52.31 2.62 -17.35
N ASP A 143 -52.27 3.95 -17.42
CA ASP A 143 -52.87 4.82 -18.43
C ASP A 143 -52.60 6.31 -18.08
N ASP A 144 -52.80 7.13 -19.11
CA ASP A 144 -52.55 8.56 -19.34
C ASP A 144 -53.20 9.57 -18.35
N VAL A 145 -52.48 10.59 -17.86
CA VAL A 145 -52.98 11.98 -17.61
C VAL A 145 -51.82 12.99 -17.56
N VAL A 146 -51.87 13.95 -18.50
CA VAL A 146 -51.10 15.21 -18.56
C VAL A 146 -51.52 16.17 -17.44
N ASN A 147 -50.58 16.75 -16.66
CA ASN A 147 -50.55 18.21 -16.43
C ASN A 147 -49.27 18.77 -15.76
N ASP A 148 -49.10 20.05 -16.06
CA ASP A 148 -48.00 21.01 -15.90
C ASP A 148 -47.38 21.28 -14.52
N ASP A 149 -46.13 21.77 -14.61
CA ASP A 149 -45.48 22.86 -13.86
C ASP A 149 -45.30 22.76 -12.32
N SER A 150 -44.04 22.68 -11.87
CA SER A 150 -43.45 23.59 -10.84
C SER A 150 -42.14 23.03 -10.22
N SER A 151 -41.07 23.80 -10.45
CA SER A 151 -39.96 24.22 -9.57
C SER A 151 -39.59 23.49 -8.26
N GLU A 152 -38.26 23.31 -8.11
CA GLU A 152 -37.44 23.41 -6.87
C GLU A 152 -37.61 22.37 -5.74
N GLU A 153 -36.62 21.50 -5.55
CA GLU A 153 -35.57 21.66 -4.52
C GLU A 153 -34.61 20.46 -4.53
N VAL A 154 -33.30 20.75 -4.57
CA VAL A 154 -32.23 19.75 -4.49
C VAL A 154 -31.93 19.50 -3.01
N VAL A 155 -32.55 18.47 -2.42
CA VAL A 155 -32.14 17.99 -1.09
C VAL A 155 -30.93 17.08 -1.29
N SER A 156 -29.74 17.62 -1.02
CA SER A 156 -28.52 16.84 -0.88
C SER A 156 -28.60 16.03 0.41
N THR A 157 -29.17 14.83 0.32
CA THR A 157 -29.14 13.87 1.42
C THR A 157 -27.69 13.48 1.67
N VAL A 158 -27.21 13.90 2.84
CA VAL A 158 -25.95 13.54 3.48
C VAL A 158 -25.64 12.06 3.25
N ASN A 159 -24.50 11.80 2.63
CA ASN A 159 -23.92 10.48 2.49
C ASN A 159 -23.75 9.86 3.88
N ASN A 160 -24.65 8.95 4.26
CA ASN A 160 -24.44 8.03 5.36
C ASN A 160 -23.26 7.15 4.99
N THR A 161 -22.07 7.54 5.43
CA THR A 161 -20.89 6.70 5.38
C THR A 161 -21.09 5.58 6.39
N SER A 162 -21.75 4.51 5.93
CA SER A 162 -21.77 3.22 6.61
C SER A 162 -20.34 2.92 7.06
N LYS A 163 -20.15 2.76 8.37
CA LYS A 163 -18.85 2.53 8.99
C LYS A 163 -18.39 1.11 8.58
N LEU A 164 -17.81 0.99 7.38
CA LEU A 164 -17.34 -0.27 6.83
C LEU A 164 -16.17 -0.77 7.69
N THR A 165 -16.37 -1.90 8.34
CA THR A 165 -15.33 -2.62 9.09
C THR A 165 -14.85 -3.79 8.24
N PHE A 166 -13.55 -3.82 7.92
CA PHE A 166 -12.95 -4.75 6.96
C PHE A 166 -12.20 -5.89 7.67
N ASP A 167 -12.52 -7.14 7.35
CA ASP A 167 -11.85 -8.31 7.92
C ASP A 167 -10.76 -8.88 7.00
N LEU A 168 -9.48 -8.77 7.41
CA LEU A 168 -8.35 -9.35 6.68
C LEU A 168 -8.30 -10.88 6.68
N ASN A 169 -9.14 -11.57 7.46
CA ASN A 169 -9.20 -13.04 7.50
C ASN A 169 -10.02 -13.66 6.36
N ILE A 170 -10.70 -12.84 5.57
CA ILE A 170 -11.63 -13.29 4.51
C ILE A 170 -10.94 -13.34 3.13
N LEU A 171 -9.67 -12.92 3.03
CA LEU A 171 -8.90 -13.00 1.79
C LEU A 171 -8.36 -14.43 1.55
N PRO A 172 -8.52 -15.00 0.34
CA PRO A 172 -8.02 -16.33 -0.01
C PRO A 172 -6.50 -16.43 -0.12
#